data_AF-A0A2N3DWV7-F1
#
_entry.id   AF-A0A2N3DWV7-F1
#
_cell.length_a   1.000
_cell.length_b   1.000
_cell.length_c   1.000
_cell.angle_alpha   90.00
_cell.angle_beta   90.00
_cell.angle_gamma   90.00
#
_symmetry.space_group_name_H-M   'P 1'
#
loop_
_entity.id
_entity.type
_entity.pdbx_description
1 polymer ?
#
loop_
_entity_poly.entity_id
_entity_poly.type
_entity_poly.pdbx_seq_one_letter_code
_entity_poly.pdbx_strand_id
1 'polypeptide(L)'
;MTFWTYLLHCADRTYYTGHTDDLEKRLYQHQEGILGGYTATRRPVELVWTEAFATREEAKAAELKVKNWSRAKKEALIAKDWDRLKRASVPPTERQARVSTSLDGPPRLRSGKREGEGQPPLAPPPVIVLVHPQLGENIGKAARAMLNFGLTELRLVAPRDGWPNPDAGPAASGADIVLAEAGLYDSLAEAVADCTTVYATTVRKRGVTKPVLTPEQAAKQVHASAGRSAYVFGPERSGLETDDVALAHNIVTVPINPEFGSLNLAQAVILLAYEWSKGVALASPPAVDLDPPAPQGEVEQFIDHLTRDLEAAGYFFPPERTEATLRTIRTAITKTGWSHNDIRMMHGIIATLGKARKSARGNDRS
;
A
#
# COMPACT_ATOMS: atom_id res chain seq x y z
N MET A 1 -8.95 10.79 -32.74
CA MET A 1 -8.22 12.03 -32.43
C MET A 1 -7.08 11.64 -31.51
N THR A 2 -5.87 12.16 -31.75
CA THR A 2 -4.68 11.81 -30.96
C THR A 2 -4.46 12.87 -29.89
N PHE A 3 -4.15 12.45 -28.67
CA PHE A 3 -3.83 13.34 -27.56
C PHE A 3 -2.33 13.28 -27.27
N TRP A 4 -1.76 14.39 -26.84
CA TRP A 4 -0.32 14.54 -26.65
C TRP A 4 -0.03 15.00 -25.23
N THR A 5 1.00 14.42 -24.63
CA THR A 5 1.69 15.00 -23.47
C THR A 5 3.03 15.52 -23.95
N TYR A 6 3.39 16.72 -23.52
CA TYR A 6 4.61 17.38 -23.96
C TYR A 6 5.35 18.04 -22.79
N LEU A 7 6.66 18.19 -22.99
CA LEU A 7 7.57 18.88 -22.08
C LEU A 7 8.26 20.01 -22.84
N LEU A 8 8.22 21.22 -22.26
CA LEU A 8 8.90 22.40 -22.77
C LEU A 8 10.07 22.77 -21.85
N HIS A 9 11.19 23.14 -22.44
CA HIS A 9 12.30 23.78 -21.75
C HIS A 9 12.18 25.29 -21.89
N CYS A 10 12.13 25.99 -20.76
CA CYS A 10 11.92 27.44 -20.71
C CYS A 10 13.26 28.19 -20.61
N ALA A 11 13.27 29.49 -20.94
CA ALA A 11 14.48 30.31 -20.93
C ALA A 11 15.17 30.41 -19.56
N ASP A 12 14.42 30.29 -18.46
CA ASP A 12 14.93 30.26 -17.09
C ASP A 12 15.47 28.87 -16.66
N ARG A 13 15.66 27.96 -17.64
CA ARG A 13 16.11 26.58 -17.45
C ARG A 13 15.13 25.73 -16.63
N THR A 14 13.86 26.12 -16.55
CA THR A 14 12.79 25.31 -15.94
C THR A 14 12.09 24.45 -17.00
N TYR A 15 11.34 23.45 -16.53
CA TYR A 15 10.56 22.56 -17.39
C TYR A 15 9.07 22.72 -17.14
N TYR A 16 8.31 22.95 -18.21
CA TYR A 16 6.86 22.99 -18.20
C TYR A 16 6.27 21.72 -18.84
N THR A 17 5.29 21.11 -18.19
CA THR A 17 4.62 19.90 -18.67
C THR A 17 3.16 20.21 -18.94
N GLY A 18 2.61 19.74 -20.07
CA GLY A 18 1.20 19.90 -20.40
C GLY A 18 0.67 18.79 -21.30
N HIS A 19 -0.65 18.77 -21.50
CA HIS A 19 -1.31 17.94 -22.51
C HIS A 19 -2.17 18.78 -23.47
N THR A 20 -2.43 18.25 -24.66
CA THR A 20 -3.25 18.91 -25.70
C THR A 20 -3.72 17.88 -26.74
N ASP A 21 -4.80 18.17 -27.45
CA ASP A 21 -5.27 17.42 -28.63
C ASP A 21 -4.67 17.95 -29.94
N ASP A 22 -4.18 19.19 -29.94
CA ASP A 22 -3.45 19.82 -31.03
C ASP A 22 -2.11 20.37 -30.52
N LEU A 23 -1.01 19.68 -30.86
CA LEU A 23 0.33 19.98 -30.37
C LEU A 23 0.94 21.20 -31.06
N GLU A 24 0.79 21.31 -32.38
CA GLU A 24 1.36 22.39 -33.17
C GLU A 24 0.76 23.74 -32.78
N LYS A 25 -0.58 23.81 -32.70
CA LYS A 25 -1.29 25.01 -32.25
C LYS A 25 -0.90 25.39 -30.83
N ARG A 26 -0.75 24.40 -29.93
CA ARG A 26 -0.36 24.64 -28.54
C ARG A 26 1.06 25.17 -28.40
N LEU A 27 2.00 24.65 -29.19
CA LEU A 27 3.38 25.12 -29.20
C LEU A 27 3.46 26.57 -29.70
N TYR A 28 2.76 26.88 -30.79
CA TYR A 28 2.63 28.26 -31.31
C TYR A 28 2.08 29.21 -30.24
N GLN A 29 1.02 28.81 -29.55
CA GLN A 29 0.43 29.60 -28.46
C GLN A 29 1.39 29.87 -27.31
N HIS A 30 2.25 28.92 -26.95
CA HIS A 30 3.27 29.11 -25.92
C HIS A 30 4.41 30.03 -26.40
N GLN A 31 4.82 29.91 -27.66
CA GLN A 31 5.88 30.75 -28.24
C GLN A 31 5.44 32.22 -28.34
N GLU A 32 4.21 32.46 -28.77
CA GLU A 32 3.65 33.81 -28.89
C GLU A 32 3.15 34.37 -27.53
N GLY A 33 3.13 33.55 -26.47
CA GLY A 33 2.66 33.94 -25.14
C GLY A 33 1.15 34.20 -25.06
N ILE A 34 0.39 33.70 -26.03
CA ILE A 34 -1.05 33.95 -26.22
C ILE A 34 -1.87 33.46 -25.02
N LEU A 35 -1.47 32.34 -24.39
CA LEU A 35 -2.19 31.74 -23.27
C LEU A 35 -2.02 32.49 -21.94
N GLY A 36 -1.05 33.42 -21.85
CA GLY A 36 -0.62 33.98 -20.57
C GLY A 36 -0.03 32.92 -19.62
N GLY A 37 0.24 33.31 -18.37
CA GLY A 37 0.66 32.37 -17.31
C GLY A 37 2.14 31.98 -17.31
N TYR A 38 2.44 30.76 -16.85
CA TYR A 38 3.78 30.32 -16.45
C TYR A 38 4.85 30.47 -17.56
N THR A 39 4.51 30.03 -18.77
CA THR A 39 5.44 30.03 -19.92
C THR A 39 5.53 31.39 -20.60
N ALA A 40 4.52 32.26 -20.52
CA ALA A 40 4.50 33.56 -21.20
C ALA A 40 5.63 34.51 -20.75
N THR A 41 6.06 34.39 -19.48
CA THR A 41 7.17 35.16 -18.89
C THR A 41 8.54 34.48 -19.03
N ARG A 42 8.59 33.25 -19.57
CA ARG A 42 9.79 32.39 -19.62
C ARG A 42 10.12 31.92 -21.04
N ARG A 43 9.77 32.75 -22.01
CA ARG A 43 10.06 32.56 -23.44
C ARG A 43 11.50 32.96 -23.77
N PRO A 44 12.11 32.42 -24.84
CA PRO A 44 11.56 31.39 -25.73
C PRO A 44 11.41 30.02 -25.03
N VAL A 45 10.49 29.20 -25.53
CA VAL A 45 10.28 27.84 -25.03
C VAL A 45 10.59 26.83 -26.13
N GLU A 46 11.22 25.72 -25.77
CA GLU A 46 11.63 24.68 -26.71
C GLU A 46 10.91 23.37 -26.39
N LEU A 47 10.36 22.71 -27.41
CA LEU A 47 9.76 21.39 -27.26
C LEU A 47 10.85 20.32 -27.13
N VAL A 48 11.00 19.75 -25.95
CA VAL A 48 12.09 18.80 -25.64
C VAL A 48 11.63 17.35 -25.53
N TRP A 49 10.34 17.10 -25.35
CA TRP A 49 9.79 15.74 -25.33
C TRP A 49 8.29 15.74 -25.64
N THR A 50 7.82 14.69 -26.33
CA THR A 50 6.41 14.43 -26.59
C THR A 50 6.09 12.93 -26.59
N GLU A 51 4.84 12.61 -26.26
CA GLU A 51 4.28 11.26 -26.37
C GLU A 51 2.80 11.35 -26.78
N ALA A 52 2.38 10.46 -27.68
CA ALA A 52 1.01 10.38 -28.20
C ALA A 52 0.21 9.28 -27.49
N PHE A 53 -1.07 9.56 -27.25
CA PHE A 53 -2.02 8.71 -26.57
C PHE A 53 -3.34 8.62 -27.35
N ALA A 54 -4.04 7.50 -27.19
CA ALA A 54 -5.31 7.25 -27.85
C ALA A 54 -6.45 8.04 -27.19
N THR A 55 -6.34 8.33 -25.89
CA THR A 55 -7.38 9.03 -25.13
C THR A 55 -6.85 10.26 -24.38
N ARG A 56 -7.75 11.22 -24.11
CA ARG A 56 -7.43 12.42 -23.32
C ARG A 56 -7.04 12.09 -21.89
N GLU A 57 -7.66 11.05 -21.33
CA GLU A 57 -7.42 10.61 -19.94
C GLU A 57 -6.00 10.06 -19.77
N GLU A 58 -5.52 9.26 -20.73
CA GLU A 58 -4.14 8.76 -20.76
C GLU A 58 -3.12 9.91 -20.84
N ALA A 59 -3.31 10.86 -21.75
CA ALA A 59 -2.44 12.02 -21.86
C ALA A 59 -2.41 12.85 -20.56
N LYS A 60 -3.59 13.10 -19.96
CA LYS A 60 -3.70 13.80 -18.68
C LYS A 60 -3.02 13.03 -17.53
N ALA A 61 -3.14 11.71 -17.49
CA ALA A 61 -2.48 10.87 -16.49
C ALA A 61 -0.95 10.91 -16.65
N ALA A 62 -0.44 10.87 -17.89
CA ALA A 62 0.98 11.02 -18.19
C ALA A 62 1.50 12.41 -17.79
N GLU A 63 0.73 13.49 -18.04
CA GLU A 63 1.08 14.83 -17.59
C GLU A 63 1.25 14.88 -16.06
N LEU A 64 0.27 14.37 -15.30
CA LEU A 64 0.31 14.39 -13.84
C LEU A 64 1.51 13.64 -13.28
N LYS A 65 1.90 12.52 -13.92
CA LYS A 65 3.10 11.76 -13.56
C LYS A 65 4.37 12.57 -13.83
N VAL A 66 4.57 13.04 -15.06
CA VAL A 66 5.81 13.74 -15.48
C VAL A 66 5.95 15.08 -14.78
N LYS A 67 4.84 15.79 -14.51
CA LYS A 67 4.84 17.09 -13.82
C LYS A 67 5.55 17.03 -12.47
N ASN A 68 5.34 15.96 -11.71
CA ASN A 68 5.88 15.73 -10.36
C ASN A 68 7.30 15.11 -10.36
N TRP A 69 7.91 14.87 -11.52
CA TRP A 69 9.25 14.32 -11.58
C TRP A 69 10.33 15.35 -11.23
N SER A 70 11.41 14.88 -10.60
CA SER A 70 12.61 15.68 -10.37
C SER A 70 13.23 16.12 -11.70
N ARG A 71 13.99 17.22 -11.67
CA ARG A 71 14.72 17.73 -12.84
C ARG A 71 15.59 16.64 -13.50
N ALA A 72 16.29 15.86 -12.69
CA ALA A 72 17.16 14.77 -13.15
C ALA A 72 16.38 13.67 -13.92
N LYS A 73 15.14 13.36 -13.49
CA LYS A 73 14.29 12.42 -14.22
C LYS A 73 13.78 13.01 -15.54
N LYS A 74 13.38 14.27 -15.55
CA LYS A 74 12.94 14.96 -16.78
C LYS A 74 14.08 15.04 -17.81
N GLU A 75 15.29 15.37 -17.38
CA GLU A 75 16.48 15.38 -18.24
C GLU A 75 16.82 13.97 -18.79
N ALA A 76 16.69 12.93 -17.97
CA ALA A 76 16.90 11.56 -18.43
C ALA A 76 15.84 11.11 -19.43
N LEU A 77 14.57 11.52 -19.25
CA LEU A 77 13.48 11.27 -20.19
C LEU A 77 13.73 11.95 -21.54
N ILE A 78 14.16 13.22 -21.54
CA ILE A 78 14.51 13.97 -22.76
C ILE A 78 15.67 13.29 -23.50
N ALA A 79 16.68 12.84 -22.76
CA ALA A 79 17.85 12.16 -23.32
C ALA A 79 17.57 10.72 -23.81
N LYS A 80 16.36 10.18 -23.55
CA LYS A 80 16.02 8.75 -23.73
C LYS A 80 17.03 7.81 -23.05
N ASP A 81 17.67 8.29 -21.99
CA ASP A 81 18.67 7.56 -21.20
C ASP A 81 17.95 6.89 -20.04
N TRP A 82 17.45 5.69 -20.32
CA TRP A 82 16.67 4.88 -19.38
C TRP A 82 17.49 4.48 -18.15
N ASP A 83 18.81 4.31 -18.26
CA ASP A 83 19.69 3.95 -17.14
C ASP A 83 19.92 5.12 -16.18
N ARG A 84 20.00 6.34 -16.71
CA ARG A 84 20.04 7.55 -15.88
C ARG A 84 18.69 7.84 -15.24
N LEU A 85 17.58 7.53 -15.91
CA LEU A 85 16.22 7.67 -15.35
C LEU A 85 16.01 6.72 -14.16
N LYS A 86 16.48 5.47 -14.27
CA LYS A 86 16.50 4.49 -13.18
C LYS A 86 17.31 4.98 -11.99
N ARG A 87 18.56 5.44 -12.23
CA ARG A 87 19.43 5.97 -11.16
C ARG A 87 18.84 7.21 -10.48
N ALA A 88 18.19 8.10 -11.23
CA ALA A 88 17.53 9.30 -10.69
C ALA A 88 16.22 9.01 -9.94
N SER A 89 15.75 7.76 -9.96
CA SER A 89 14.57 7.31 -9.23
C SER A 89 14.87 6.77 -7.83
N VAL A 90 16.14 6.54 -7.52
CA VAL A 90 16.61 6.10 -6.20
C VAL A 90 16.82 7.33 -5.28
N PRO A 91 16.29 7.32 -4.03
CA PRO A 91 16.48 8.41 -3.07
C PRO A 91 17.97 8.68 -2.76
N PRO A 92 18.40 9.93 -2.52
CA PRO A 92 19.80 10.27 -2.24
C PRO A 92 20.41 9.51 -1.05
N THR A 93 19.61 9.13 -0.06
CA THR A 93 20.00 8.39 1.14
C THR A 93 20.51 6.98 0.84
N GLU A 94 20.03 6.32 -0.22
CA GLU A 94 20.46 4.97 -0.60
C GLU A 94 21.78 4.95 -1.41
N ARG A 95 22.24 6.09 -1.93
CA ARG A 95 23.51 6.18 -2.67
C ARG A 95 24.75 6.15 -1.77
N GLN A 96 24.66 6.65 -0.54
CA GLN A 96 25.82 6.70 0.37
C GLN A 96 26.15 5.33 0.97
N ALA A 97 25.16 4.46 1.16
CA ALA A 97 25.35 3.13 1.74
C ALA A 97 26.14 2.15 0.86
N ARG A 98 26.24 2.41 -0.45
CA ARG A 98 26.91 1.50 -1.41
C ARG A 98 28.40 1.79 -1.64
N VAL A 99 28.92 2.90 -1.12
CA VAL A 99 30.34 3.29 -1.32
C VAL A 99 31.23 2.80 -0.17
N SER A 100 30.67 2.54 1.02
CA SER A 100 31.44 2.25 2.24
C SER A 100 31.77 0.78 2.50
N THR A 101 31.32 -0.17 1.67
CA THR A 101 31.46 -1.62 1.94
C THR A 101 32.63 -2.30 1.23
N SER A 102 33.57 -1.54 0.67
CA SER A 102 34.78 -2.10 0.06
C SER A 102 36.01 -1.38 0.61
N LEU A 103 36.61 -1.95 1.66
CA LEU A 103 38.03 -1.88 2.08
C LEU A 103 38.13 -2.22 3.58
N ASP A 104 38.47 -3.47 3.90
CA ASP A 104 39.48 -3.90 4.90
C ASP A 104 39.18 -5.29 5.51
N GLY A 105 40.25 -6.09 5.61
CA GLY A 105 40.27 -7.50 5.98
C GLY A 105 39.96 -7.81 7.45
N PRO A 106 40.06 -9.09 7.87
CA PRO A 106 39.43 -9.55 9.09
C PRO A 106 40.29 -9.29 10.32
N PRO A 107 39.67 -8.95 11.48
CA PRO A 107 40.28 -9.35 12.75
C PRO A 107 39.30 -10.03 13.72
N ARG A 108 39.74 -11.23 14.12
CA ARG A 108 39.87 -11.78 15.48
C ARG A 108 38.72 -11.62 16.49
N LEU A 109 38.30 -12.78 16.99
CA LEU A 109 37.49 -12.99 18.18
C LEU A 109 38.03 -12.22 19.40
N ARG A 110 37.16 -11.39 20.01
CA ARG A 110 37.21 -11.07 21.43
C ARG A 110 35.83 -11.20 22.05
N SER A 111 35.78 -11.95 23.14
CA SER A 111 34.67 -12.14 24.05
C SER A 111 34.34 -10.86 24.82
N GLY A 112 33.05 -10.62 25.08
CA GLY A 112 32.60 -9.87 26.25
C GLY A 112 31.44 -8.92 26.02
N LYS A 113 30.36 -9.17 26.79
CA LYS A 113 29.15 -8.35 27.06
C LYS A 113 28.10 -8.23 25.94
N ARG A 114 26.97 -8.91 26.15
CA ARG A 114 25.68 -8.53 25.57
C ARG A 114 24.87 -7.81 26.65
N GLU A 115 24.83 -6.49 26.54
CA GLU A 115 23.68 -5.70 26.98
C GLU A 115 22.89 -5.32 25.72
N GLY A 116 21.57 -5.42 25.81
CA GLY A 116 20.65 -5.20 24.69
C GLY A 116 19.88 -6.47 24.38
N GLU A 117 18.66 -6.56 24.90
CA GLU A 117 17.61 -7.44 24.40
C GLU A 117 17.38 -7.08 22.93
N GLY A 118 18.15 -7.71 22.04
CA GLY A 118 17.97 -7.61 20.61
C GLY A 118 16.67 -8.28 20.26
N GLN A 119 15.76 -7.50 19.67
CA GLN A 119 14.63 -8.00 18.91
C GLN A 119 15.12 -9.18 18.06
N PRO A 120 14.47 -10.36 18.10
CA PRO A 120 14.95 -11.53 17.38
C PRO A 120 15.17 -11.14 15.91
N PRO A 121 16.22 -11.66 15.24
CA PRO A 121 16.47 -11.35 13.85
C PRO A 121 15.20 -11.66 13.05
N LEU A 122 14.68 -10.66 12.35
CA LEU A 122 13.51 -10.81 11.49
C LEU A 122 13.79 -11.94 10.50
N ALA A 123 12.90 -12.93 10.45
CA ALA A 123 12.97 -14.00 9.46
C ALA A 123 13.10 -13.39 8.05
N PRO A 124 13.94 -13.95 7.19
CA PRO A 124 14.10 -13.43 5.83
C PRO A 124 12.74 -13.51 5.10
N PRO A 125 12.39 -12.49 4.28
CA PRO A 125 11.18 -12.54 3.47
C PRO A 125 11.13 -13.80 2.60
N PRO A 126 9.95 -14.40 2.41
CA PRO A 126 9.79 -15.57 1.57
C PRO A 126 10.04 -15.23 0.10
N VAL A 127 10.66 -16.17 -0.59
CA VAL A 127 10.84 -16.15 -2.04
C VAL A 127 9.52 -16.53 -2.72
N ILE A 128 9.13 -15.80 -3.75
CA ILE A 128 7.99 -16.18 -4.60
C ILE A 128 8.50 -16.92 -5.82
N VAL A 129 8.04 -18.15 -6.01
CA VAL A 129 8.43 -19.02 -7.12
C VAL A 129 7.23 -19.30 -8.00
N LEU A 130 7.30 -18.91 -9.27
CA LEU A 130 6.28 -19.20 -10.28
C LEU A 130 6.78 -20.31 -11.20
N VAL A 131 6.08 -21.45 -11.15
CA VAL A 131 6.39 -22.64 -11.94
C VAL A 131 5.59 -22.65 -13.23
N HIS A 132 6.29 -22.67 -14.35
CA HIS A 132 5.74 -22.66 -15.71
C HIS A 132 4.62 -21.62 -15.93
N PRO A 133 4.77 -20.35 -15.51
CA PRO A 133 3.74 -19.33 -15.72
C PRO A 133 3.45 -19.17 -17.22
N GLN A 134 2.17 -19.03 -17.57
CA GLN A 134 1.77 -19.06 -18.98
C GLN A 134 1.83 -17.69 -19.66
N LEU A 135 1.55 -16.60 -18.94
CA LEU A 135 1.45 -15.26 -19.53
C LEU A 135 2.36 -14.27 -18.80
N GLY A 136 3.12 -13.48 -19.56
CA GLY A 136 3.94 -12.39 -19.03
C GLY A 136 3.14 -11.41 -18.18
N GLU A 137 1.90 -11.09 -18.58
CA GLU A 137 0.99 -10.25 -17.79
C GLU A 137 0.74 -10.79 -16.37
N ASN A 138 0.63 -12.10 -16.20
CA ASN A 138 0.37 -12.69 -14.88
C ASN A 138 1.63 -12.64 -14.01
N ILE A 139 2.81 -12.76 -14.61
CA ILE A 139 4.10 -12.52 -13.93
C ILE A 139 4.15 -11.06 -13.47
N GLY A 140 3.80 -10.10 -14.33
CA GLY A 140 3.74 -8.68 -13.96
C GLY A 140 2.74 -8.40 -12.84
N LYS A 141 1.51 -8.93 -12.93
CA LYS A 141 0.48 -8.80 -11.89
C LYS A 141 0.93 -9.43 -10.56
N ALA A 142 1.62 -10.57 -10.59
CA ALA A 142 2.20 -11.19 -9.41
C ALA A 142 3.31 -10.32 -8.80
N ALA A 143 4.22 -9.78 -9.61
CA ALA A 143 5.28 -8.87 -9.17
C ALA A 143 4.72 -7.60 -8.50
N ARG A 144 3.64 -7.04 -9.07
CA ARG A 144 2.88 -5.94 -8.45
C ARG A 144 2.30 -6.34 -7.09
N ALA A 145 1.66 -7.51 -7.01
CA ALA A 145 1.12 -8.02 -5.77
C ALA A 145 2.20 -8.21 -4.70
N MET A 146 3.38 -8.71 -5.08
CA MET A 146 4.54 -8.85 -4.18
C MET A 146 4.98 -7.51 -3.62
N LEU A 147 5.21 -6.51 -4.48
CA LEU A 147 5.75 -5.24 -4.05
C LEU A 147 4.77 -4.44 -3.17
N ASN A 148 3.46 -4.57 -3.40
CA ASN A 148 2.43 -3.99 -2.52
C ASN A 148 2.61 -4.40 -1.05
N PHE A 149 3.19 -5.57 -0.80
CA PHE A 149 3.38 -6.15 0.52
C PHE A 149 4.85 -6.28 0.92
N GLY A 150 5.77 -5.61 0.21
CA GLY A 150 7.18 -5.57 0.57
C GLY A 150 8.01 -6.79 0.17
N LEU A 151 7.47 -7.68 -0.68
CA LEU A 151 8.22 -8.80 -1.25
C LEU A 151 8.87 -8.38 -2.57
N THR A 152 10.15 -8.72 -2.75
CA THR A 152 10.93 -8.33 -3.93
C THR A 152 11.57 -9.49 -4.67
N GLU A 153 11.74 -10.64 -4.02
CA GLU A 153 12.46 -11.76 -4.63
C GLU A 153 11.51 -12.69 -5.39
N LEU A 154 11.57 -12.59 -6.73
CA LEU A 154 10.81 -13.42 -7.67
C LEU A 154 11.74 -14.43 -8.34
N ARG A 155 11.30 -15.68 -8.43
CA ARG A 155 11.96 -16.74 -9.20
C ARG A 155 10.98 -17.37 -10.18
N LEU A 156 11.43 -17.56 -11.41
CA LEU A 156 10.65 -18.14 -12.51
C LEU A 156 11.27 -19.47 -12.89
N VAL A 157 10.47 -20.52 -12.92
CA VAL A 157 10.88 -21.85 -13.38
C VAL A 157 10.28 -22.08 -14.76
N ALA A 158 11.15 -22.16 -15.77
CA ALA A 158 10.78 -22.46 -17.17
C ALA A 158 9.45 -21.80 -17.62
N PRO A 159 9.37 -20.45 -17.63
CA PRO A 159 8.19 -19.70 -18.07
C PRO A 159 7.88 -20.03 -19.53
N ARG A 160 6.60 -20.31 -19.82
CA ARG A 160 6.17 -20.85 -21.12
C ARG A 160 6.55 -19.96 -22.30
N ASP A 161 6.30 -18.66 -22.16
CA ASP A 161 6.56 -17.67 -23.21
C ASP A 161 7.97 -17.03 -23.08
N GLY A 162 8.84 -17.65 -22.28
CA GLY A 162 10.21 -17.19 -22.04
C GLY A 162 10.33 -15.99 -21.10
N TRP A 163 11.57 -15.62 -20.80
CA TRP A 163 11.91 -14.47 -19.94
C TRP A 163 13.21 -13.81 -20.44
N PRO A 164 13.33 -12.46 -20.44
CA PRO A 164 12.32 -11.46 -20.07
C PRO A 164 11.15 -11.39 -21.05
N ASN A 165 9.96 -11.02 -20.56
CA ASN A 165 8.75 -10.90 -21.36
C ASN A 165 8.23 -9.43 -21.36
N PRO A 166 8.02 -8.79 -22.53
CA PRO A 166 7.63 -7.38 -22.61
C PRO A 166 6.24 -7.07 -22.01
N ASP A 167 5.34 -8.05 -21.98
CA ASP A 167 3.98 -7.88 -21.45
C ASP A 167 3.94 -7.84 -19.92
N ALA A 168 5.02 -8.29 -19.25
CA ALA A 168 5.12 -8.25 -17.80
C ALA A 168 5.29 -6.82 -17.25
N GLY A 169 6.03 -5.96 -17.96
CA GLY A 169 6.34 -4.60 -17.51
C GLY A 169 5.09 -3.73 -17.30
N PRO A 170 4.23 -3.55 -18.33
CA PRO A 170 2.99 -2.77 -18.19
C PRO A 170 2.07 -3.31 -17.08
N ALA A 171 1.98 -4.63 -16.96
CA ALA A 171 1.16 -5.30 -15.96
C ALA A 171 1.68 -5.13 -14.51
N ALA A 172 3.00 -4.99 -14.33
CA ALA A 172 3.63 -4.76 -13.02
C ALA A 172 3.38 -3.34 -12.46
N SER A 173 3.05 -2.37 -13.31
CA SER A 173 2.59 -1.04 -12.89
C SER A 173 3.48 -0.37 -11.84
N GLY A 174 4.80 -0.34 -12.09
CA GLY A 174 5.79 0.27 -11.19
C GLY A 174 6.51 -0.71 -10.25
N ALA A 175 6.17 -2.00 -10.30
CA ALA A 175 6.94 -3.06 -9.64
C ALA A 175 8.15 -3.55 -10.47
N ASP A 176 8.79 -2.65 -11.21
CA ASP A 176 9.88 -2.95 -12.13
C ASP A 176 11.10 -3.57 -11.43
N ILE A 177 11.33 -3.22 -10.15
CA ILE A 177 12.43 -3.77 -9.35
C ILE A 177 12.31 -5.29 -9.19
N VAL A 178 11.10 -5.79 -8.96
CA VAL A 178 10.84 -7.22 -8.78
C VAL A 178 11.08 -8.00 -10.07
N LEU A 179 10.71 -7.41 -11.22
CA LEU A 179 10.95 -8.02 -12.53
C LEU A 179 12.42 -7.96 -12.93
N ALA A 180 13.11 -6.85 -12.63
CA ALA A 180 14.51 -6.67 -12.98
C ALA A 180 15.44 -7.63 -12.22
N GLU A 181 15.08 -7.98 -10.98
CA GLU A 181 15.83 -8.90 -10.12
C GLU A 181 15.29 -10.34 -10.20
N ALA A 182 14.31 -10.61 -11.07
CA ALA A 182 13.71 -11.94 -11.19
C ALA A 182 14.74 -12.98 -11.67
N GLY A 183 14.95 -14.02 -10.87
CA GLY A 183 15.82 -15.14 -11.23
C GLY A 183 15.12 -16.14 -12.14
N LEU A 184 15.81 -16.62 -13.17
CA LEU A 184 15.33 -17.65 -14.09
C LEU A 184 16.02 -18.98 -13.79
N TYR A 185 15.24 -20.06 -13.67
CA TYR A 185 15.71 -21.40 -13.32
C TYR A 185 15.10 -22.45 -14.26
N ASP A 186 15.82 -23.54 -14.47
CA ASP A 186 15.38 -24.63 -15.34
C ASP A 186 14.45 -25.61 -14.60
N SER A 187 14.62 -25.75 -13.28
CA SER A 187 13.80 -26.64 -12.45
C SER A 187 13.37 -26.01 -11.12
N LEU A 188 12.28 -26.52 -10.54
CA LEU A 188 11.82 -26.10 -9.22
C LEU A 188 12.87 -26.41 -8.14
N ALA A 189 13.57 -27.54 -8.26
CA ALA A 189 14.59 -27.94 -7.30
C ALA A 189 15.74 -26.92 -7.22
N GLU A 190 16.20 -26.42 -8.37
CA GLU A 190 17.20 -25.34 -8.42
C GLU A 190 16.65 -24.03 -7.84
N ALA A 191 15.41 -23.68 -8.21
CA ALA A 191 14.78 -22.44 -7.77
C ALA A 191 14.51 -22.37 -6.26
N VAL A 192 14.62 -23.47 -5.51
CA VAL A 192 14.44 -23.50 -4.05
C VAL A 192 15.61 -24.13 -3.30
N ALA A 193 16.75 -24.33 -3.96
CA ALA A 193 17.90 -25.05 -3.39
C ALA A 193 18.47 -24.45 -2.10
N ASP A 194 18.28 -23.14 -1.90
CA ASP A 194 18.70 -22.36 -0.74
C ASP A 194 17.59 -22.12 0.30
N CYS A 195 16.40 -22.68 0.08
CA CYS A 195 15.24 -22.55 0.97
C CYS A 195 15.14 -23.75 1.92
N THR A 196 15.08 -23.49 3.23
CA THR A 196 14.90 -24.52 4.25
C THR A 196 13.45 -25.04 4.30
N THR A 197 12.50 -24.20 3.92
CA THR A 197 11.06 -24.56 3.96
C THR A 197 10.39 -24.15 2.67
N VAL A 198 9.68 -25.09 2.04
CA VAL A 198 9.00 -24.88 0.77
C VAL A 198 7.51 -25.14 0.93
N TYR A 199 6.69 -24.24 0.41
CA TYR A 199 5.23 -24.26 0.54
C TYR A 199 4.59 -24.32 -0.84
N ALA A 200 3.92 -25.43 -1.17
CA ALA A 200 3.22 -25.61 -2.44
C ALA A 200 1.79 -25.06 -2.35
N THR A 201 1.43 -24.11 -3.21
CA THR A 201 0.06 -23.56 -3.25
C THR A 201 -0.84 -24.38 -4.17
N THR A 202 -1.87 -25.00 -3.60
CA THR A 202 -2.85 -25.77 -4.37
C THR A 202 -4.16 -25.93 -3.61
N VAL A 203 -5.25 -25.98 -4.36
CA VAL A 203 -6.60 -26.35 -3.87
C VAL A 203 -6.95 -27.81 -4.17
N ARG A 204 -6.13 -28.49 -5.00
CA ARG A 204 -6.36 -29.87 -5.42
C ARG A 204 -5.65 -30.84 -4.48
N LYS A 205 -6.36 -31.89 -4.05
CA LYS A 205 -5.76 -33.05 -3.37
C LYS A 205 -4.97 -33.87 -4.40
N ARG A 206 -3.66 -33.63 -4.51
CA ARG A 206 -2.76 -34.25 -5.51
C ARG A 206 -2.32 -35.68 -5.17
N GLY A 207 -3.06 -36.40 -4.32
CA GLY A 207 -2.70 -37.76 -3.89
C GLY A 207 -1.45 -37.85 -3.00
N VAL A 208 -0.82 -36.72 -2.67
CA VAL A 208 0.34 -36.63 -1.77
C VAL A 208 -0.14 -36.26 -0.37
N THR A 209 0.29 -37.04 0.63
CA THR A 209 -0.03 -36.78 2.04
C THR A 209 0.99 -35.83 2.64
N LYS A 210 0.62 -34.56 2.79
CA LYS A 210 1.43 -33.51 3.43
C LYS A 210 0.57 -32.67 4.38
N PRO A 211 1.17 -32.01 5.39
CA PRO A 211 0.46 -31.03 6.20
C PRO A 211 -0.16 -29.94 5.30
N VAL A 212 -1.42 -29.62 5.54
CA VAL A 212 -2.16 -28.59 4.82
C VAL A 212 -2.36 -27.40 5.75
N LEU A 213 -1.96 -26.22 5.29
CA LEU A 213 -2.01 -24.97 6.02
C LEU A 213 -2.90 -23.97 5.29
N THR A 214 -3.53 -23.08 6.06
CA THR A 214 -4.08 -21.84 5.52
C THR A 214 -2.97 -20.82 5.23
N PRO A 215 -3.22 -19.80 4.39
CA PRO A 215 -2.25 -18.71 4.17
C PRO A 215 -1.78 -18.03 5.46
N GLU A 216 -2.68 -17.81 6.43
CA GLU A 216 -2.34 -17.24 7.74
C GLU A 216 -1.38 -18.15 8.53
N GLN A 217 -1.64 -19.46 8.56
CA GLN A 217 -0.79 -20.43 9.24
C GLN A 217 0.59 -20.53 8.59
N ALA A 218 0.65 -20.50 7.26
CA ALA A 218 1.91 -20.50 6.51
C ALA A 218 2.73 -19.23 6.82
N ALA A 219 2.08 -18.05 6.82
CA ALA A 219 2.73 -16.79 7.18
C ALA A 219 3.33 -16.81 8.60
N LYS A 220 2.59 -17.34 9.59
CA LYS A 220 3.10 -17.50 10.96
C LYS A 220 4.34 -18.40 11.01
N GLN A 221 4.34 -19.50 10.26
CA GLN A 221 5.50 -20.39 10.20
C GLN A 221 6.71 -19.74 9.50
N VAL A 222 6.48 -18.98 8.42
CA VAL A 222 7.55 -18.24 7.74
C VAL A 222 8.21 -17.24 8.68
N HIS A 223 7.41 -16.47 9.45
CA HIS A 223 7.94 -15.53 10.45
C HIS A 223 8.68 -16.20 11.61
N ALA A 224 8.31 -17.43 11.95
CA ALA A 224 8.97 -18.21 12.99
C ALA A 224 10.23 -18.96 12.50
N SER A 225 10.44 -19.04 11.18
CA SER A 225 11.57 -19.75 10.58
C SER A 225 12.82 -18.88 10.57
N ALA A 226 13.94 -19.43 11.04
CA ALA A 226 15.25 -18.78 10.91
C ALA A 226 15.84 -18.90 9.48
N GLY A 227 15.39 -19.89 8.70
CA GLY A 227 15.87 -20.15 7.34
C GLY A 227 14.96 -19.58 6.25
N ARG A 228 15.48 -19.51 5.02
CA ARG A 228 14.75 -18.98 3.86
C ARG A 228 13.56 -19.87 3.53
N SER A 229 12.43 -19.25 3.22
CA SER A 229 11.20 -19.93 2.85
C SER A 229 10.81 -19.62 1.41
N ALA A 230 10.13 -20.53 0.74
CA ALA A 230 9.60 -20.31 -0.61
C ALA A 230 8.10 -20.60 -0.67
N TYR A 231 7.33 -19.67 -1.26
CA TYR A 231 5.97 -19.91 -1.71
C TYR A 231 5.98 -20.26 -3.19
N VAL A 232 5.51 -21.45 -3.53
CA VAL A 232 5.54 -21.99 -4.89
C VAL A 232 4.13 -21.98 -5.48
N PHE A 233 4.01 -21.44 -6.68
CA PHE A 233 2.75 -21.31 -7.41
C PHE A 233 2.87 -21.95 -8.78
N GLY A 234 1.87 -22.75 -9.16
CA GLY A 234 1.85 -23.43 -10.45
C GLY A 234 1.14 -22.64 -11.55
N PRO A 235 1.05 -23.21 -12.75
CA PRO A 235 0.40 -22.58 -13.90
C PRO A 235 -1.10 -22.36 -13.66
N GLU A 236 -1.65 -21.34 -14.31
CA GLU A 236 -3.00 -20.81 -14.09
C GLU A 236 -4.10 -21.85 -14.30
N ARG A 237 -3.94 -22.76 -15.27
CA ARG A 237 -4.97 -23.76 -15.63
C ARG A 237 -4.76 -25.08 -14.91
N SER A 238 -3.52 -25.55 -14.86
CA SER A 238 -3.20 -26.90 -14.38
C SER A 238 -2.86 -26.91 -12.90
N GLY A 239 -2.38 -25.80 -12.32
CA GLY A 239 -1.76 -25.77 -10.98
C GLY A 239 -0.47 -26.60 -10.92
N LEU A 240 0.14 -26.68 -9.74
CA LEU A 240 1.37 -27.44 -9.51
C LEU A 240 1.20 -28.93 -9.83
N GLU A 241 2.22 -29.54 -10.43
CA GLU A 241 2.25 -30.97 -10.68
C GLU A 241 2.45 -31.77 -9.39
N THR A 242 2.21 -33.08 -9.45
CA THR A 242 2.39 -33.95 -8.28
C THR A 242 3.83 -33.91 -7.77
N ASP A 243 4.81 -33.87 -8.68
CA ASP A 243 6.24 -33.83 -8.35
C ASP A 243 6.64 -32.48 -7.73
N ASP A 244 6.07 -31.37 -8.19
CA ASP A 244 6.25 -30.05 -7.55
C ASP A 244 5.74 -30.06 -6.10
N VAL A 245 4.53 -30.63 -5.88
CA VAL A 245 3.96 -30.77 -4.54
C VAL A 245 4.80 -31.73 -3.71
N ALA A 246 5.38 -32.77 -4.31
CA ALA A 246 6.25 -33.74 -3.66
C ALA A 246 7.58 -33.12 -3.17
N LEU A 247 8.04 -32.02 -3.78
CA LEU A 247 9.22 -31.28 -3.31
C LEU A 247 8.94 -30.41 -2.08
N ALA A 248 7.72 -29.88 -1.93
CA ALA A 248 7.38 -28.95 -0.85
C ALA A 248 7.32 -29.60 0.54
N HIS A 249 7.52 -28.85 1.62
CA HIS A 249 7.33 -29.37 2.98
C HIS A 249 5.85 -29.38 3.38
N ASN A 250 5.12 -28.34 2.97
CA ASN A 250 3.72 -28.13 3.32
C ASN A 250 2.91 -27.74 2.08
N ILE A 251 1.61 -28.07 2.11
CA ILE A 251 0.63 -27.54 1.16
C ILE A 251 -0.02 -26.31 1.78
N VAL A 252 -0.19 -25.25 1.00
CA VAL A 252 -0.99 -24.09 1.38
C VAL A 252 -2.24 -24.07 0.51
N THR A 253 -3.40 -24.16 1.17
CA THR A 253 -4.70 -24.10 0.52
C THR A 253 -5.44 -22.85 0.97
N VAL A 254 -5.73 -21.97 0.02
CA VAL A 254 -6.59 -20.81 0.25
C VAL A 254 -8.03 -21.30 0.40
N PRO A 255 -8.73 -20.99 1.50
CA PRO A 255 -10.16 -21.28 1.63
C PRO A 255 -10.96 -20.45 0.61
N ILE A 256 -11.56 -21.13 -0.37
CA ILE A 256 -12.38 -20.52 -1.42
C ILE A 256 -13.69 -21.28 -1.59
N ASN A 257 -14.62 -20.72 -2.37
CA ASN A 257 -15.88 -21.38 -2.69
C ASN A 257 -15.59 -22.75 -3.36
N PRO A 258 -16.04 -23.88 -2.79
CA PRO A 258 -15.82 -25.21 -3.37
C PRO A 258 -16.46 -25.38 -4.76
N GLU A 259 -17.50 -24.60 -5.08
CA GLU A 259 -18.16 -24.62 -6.39
C GLU A 259 -17.37 -23.86 -7.46
N PHE A 260 -16.40 -23.02 -7.08
CA PHE A 260 -15.58 -22.25 -7.99
C PHE A 260 -14.14 -22.12 -7.47
N GLY A 261 -13.42 -23.23 -7.55
CA GLY A 261 -12.08 -23.40 -6.98
C GLY A 261 -10.91 -22.84 -7.82
N SER A 262 -11.10 -21.75 -8.58
CA SER A 262 -10.07 -21.24 -9.50
C SER A 262 -9.70 -19.79 -9.17
N LEU A 263 -8.53 -19.59 -8.58
CA LEU A 263 -7.94 -18.27 -8.38
C LEU A 263 -6.98 -17.94 -9.52
N ASN A 264 -6.96 -16.67 -9.95
CA ASN A 264 -5.89 -16.18 -10.82
C ASN A 264 -4.54 -16.24 -10.07
N LEU A 265 -3.44 -16.48 -10.80
CA LEU A 265 -2.09 -16.57 -10.21
C LEU A 265 -1.73 -15.38 -9.32
N ALA A 266 -1.95 -14.16 -9.80
CA ALA A 266 -1.67 -12.95 -9.02
C ALA A 266 -2.58 -12.82 -7.80
N GLN A 267 -3.80 -13.34 -7.85
CA GLN A 267 -4.71 -13.40 -6.69
C GLN A 267 -4.26 -14.44 -5.66
N ALA A 268 -3.63 -15.54 -6.08
CA ALA A 268 -3.03 -16.47 -5.11
C ALA A 268 -1.80 -15.82 -4.44
N VAL A 269 -0.94 -15.18 -5.23
CA VAL A 269 0.25 -14.47 -4.74
C VAL A 269 -0.13 -13.35 -3.76
N ILE A 270 -1.13 -12.53 -4.11
CA ILE A 270 -1.53 -11.39 -3.27
C ILE A 270 -2.05 -11.83 -1.90
N LEU A 271 -2.74 -12.97 -1.81
CA LEU A 271 -3.27 -13.46 -0.53
C LEU A 271 -2.16 -13.94 0.40
N LEU A 272 -1.17 -14.68 -0.11
CA LEU A 272 -0.05 -15.13 0.69
C LEU A 272 0.88 -13.95 1.07
N ALA A 273 1.11 -13.02 0.16
CA ALA A 273 1.88 -11.81 0.42
C ALA A 273 1.20 -10.93 1.48
N TYR A 274 -0.12 -10.77 1.39
CA TYR A 274 -0.91 -10.04 2.38
C TYR A 274 -0.84 -10.69 3.77
N GLU A 275 -1.09 -12.00 3.87
CA GLU A 275 -1.01 -12.68 5.17
C GLU A 275 0.39 -12.63 5.78
N TRP A 276 1.44 -12.76 4.96
CA TRP A 276 2.81 -12.56 5.40
C TRP A 276 3.03 -11.12 5.90
N SER A 277 2.53 -10.11 5.19
CA SER A 277 2.76 -8.71 5.54
C SER A 277 2.21 -8.31 6.91
N LYS A 278 1.20 -9.01 7.44
CA LYS A 278 0.65 -8.74 8.78
C LYS A 278 1.64 -8.95 9.91
N GLY A 279 2.69 -9.75 9.69
CA GLY A 279 3.80 -9.93 10.63
C GLY A 279 4.93 -8.92 10.45
N VAL A 280 4.82 -8.00 9.49
CA VAL A 280 5.81 -6.98 9.18
C VAL A 280 5.20 -5.60 9.46
N ALA A 281 5.99 -4.67 10.01
CA ALA A 281 5.56 -3.29 10.21
C ALA A 281 5.57 -2.50 8.89
N LEU A 282 4.69 -2.84 7.94
CA LEU A 282 4.47 -2.00 6.76
C LEU A 282 3.77 -0.70 7.17
N ALA A 283 4.16 0.42 6.54
CA ALA A 283 3.56 1.72 6.78
C ALA A 283 2.06 1.67 6.50
N SER A 284 1.26 1.70 7.57
CA SER A 284 -0.18 1.88 7.51
C SER A 284 -0.51 3.37 7.54
N PRO A 285 -1.66 3.81 7.00
CA PRO A 285 -2.10 5.19 7.19
C PRO A 285 -2.03 5.53 8.68
N PRO A 286 -1.55 6.74 9.04
CA PRO A 286 -1.37 7.09 10.44
C PRO A 286 -2.69 6.89 11.17
N ALA A 287 -2.70 6.02 12.17
CA ALA A 287 -3.78 5.96 13.11
C ALA A 287 -3.85 7.35 13.75
N VAL A 288 -5.00 8.01 13.63
CA VAL A 288 -5.24 9.22 14.40
C VAL A 288 -5.55 8.74 15.81
N ASP A 289 -4.64 9.01 16.75
CA ASP A 289 -4.93 8.79 18.17
C ASP A 289 -6.15 9.63 18.53
N LEU A 290 -7.24 8.95 18.85
CA LEU A 290 -8.40 9.58 19.45
C LEU A 290 -8.06 9.89 20.91
N ASP A 291 -8.53 11.04 21.41
CA ASP A 291 -8.41 11.36 22.83
C ASP A 291 -9.01 10.21 23.67
N PRO A 292 -8.34 9.79 24.76
CA PRO A 292 -8.86 8.71 25.59
C PRO A 292 -10.21 9.09 26.20
N PRO A 293 -11.09 8.11 26.47
CA PRO A 293 -12.33 8.35 27.18
C PRO A 293 -12.10 9.09 28.50
N ALA A 294 -12.98 10.04 28.82
CA ALA A 294 -12.86 10.77 30.07
C ALA A 294 -13.08 9.86 31.28
N PRO A 295 -12.55 10.23 32.46
CA PRO A 295 -12.85 9.52 33.70
C PRO A 295 -14.35 9.44 33.95
N GLN A 296 -14.83 8.29 34.44
CA GLN A 296 -16.26 8.07 34.72
C GLN A 296 -16.87 9.17 35.61
N GLY A 297 -16.09 9.75 36.53
CA GLY A 297 -16.55 10.85 37.38
C GLY A 297 -16.96 12.11 36.61
N GLU A 298 -16.32 12.41 35.48
CA GLU A 298 -16.71 13.53 34.60
C GLU A 298 -17.97 13.20 33.79
N VAL A 299 -18.10 11.95 33.35
CA VAL A 299 -19.28 11.44 32.66
C VAL A 299 -20.51 11.53 33.56
N GLU A 300 -20.40 11.10 34.83
CA GLU A 300 -21.50 11.19 35.79
C GLU A 300 -21.87 12.65 36.10
N GLN A 301 -20.88 13.56 36.26
CA GLN A 301 -21.16 15.00 36.43
C GLN A 301 -21.92 15.59 35.23
N PHE A 302 -21.60 15.13 34.02
CA PHE A 302 -22.34 15.51 32.83
C PHE A 302 -23.77 14.97 32.81
N ILE A 303 -23.95 13.69 33.14
CA ILE A 303 -25.28 13.08 33.24
C ILE A 303 -26.12 13.81 34.30
N ASP A 304 -25.56 14.13 35.46
CA ASP A 304 -26.26 14.86 36.52
C ASP A 304 -26.65 16.29 36.08
N HIS A 305 -25.79 16.98 35.35
CA HIS A 305 -26.11 18.28 34.76
C HIS A 305 -27.25 18.15 33.73
N LEU A 306 -27.14 17.22 32.79
CA LEU A 306 -28.17 17.00 31.76
C LEU A 306 -29.51 16.62 32.38
N THR A 307 -29.53 15.71 33.36
CA THR A 307 -30.75 15.28 34.06
C THR A 307 -31.44 16.45 34.73
N ARG A 308 -30.71 17.28 35.49
CA ARG A 308 -31.29 18.47 36.17
C ARG A 308 -31.96 19.42 35.19
N ASP A 309 -31.33 19.68 34.04
CA ASP A 309 -31.87 20.60 33.05
C ASP A 309 -33.08 20.00 32.30
N LEU A 310 -33.07 18.70 32.02
CA LEU A 310 -34.21 17.97 31.44
C LEU A 310 -35.41 17.89 32.40
N GLU A 311 -35.17 17.69 33.70
CA GLU A 311 -36.21 17.76 34.74
C GLU A 311 -36.85 19.14 34.77
N ALA A 312 -36.04 20.21 34.83
CA ALA A 312 -36.54 21.58 34.77
C ALA A 312 -37.27 21.89 33.46
N ALA A 313 -37.00 21.15 32.39
CA ALA A 313 -37.69 21.25 31.11
C ALA A 313 -38.99 20.45 31.01
N GLY A 314 -39.28 19.60 31.99
CA GLY A 314 -40.46 18.73 31.99
C GLY A 314 -40.34 17.54 31.03
N TYR A 315 -39.12 17.13 30.70
CA TYR A 315 -38.87 16.01 29.76
C TYR A 315 -39.34 14.65 30.30
N PHE A 316 -39.27 14.45 31.62
CA PHE A 316 -39.61 13.18 32.26
C PHE A 316 -41.12 13.07 32.54
N PHE A 317 -41.89 12.75 31.50
CA PHE A 317 -43.33 12.46 31.61
C PHE A 317 -43.72 11.31 30.65
N PRO A 318 -44.52 10.31 31.08
CA PRO A 318 -45.14 10.15 32.40
C PRO A 318 -44.13 9.75 33.51
N PRO A 319 -44.43 10.05 34.80
CA PRO A 319 -43.48 9.86 35.91
C PRO A 319 -43.00 8.42 36.08
N GLU A 320 -43.87 7.45 35.81
CA GLU A 320 -43.63 6.01 35.91
C GLU A 320 -42.48 5.52 35.03
N ARG A 321 -42.13 6.26 33.95
CA ARG A 321 -41.06 5.90 33.02
C ARG A 321 -39.73 6.58 33.30
N THR A 322 -39.68 7.49 34.27
CA THR A 322 -38.52 8.36 34.54
C THR A 322 -37.24 7.56 34.75
N GLU A 323 -37.27 6.52 35.60
CA GLU A 323 -36.08 5.71 35.86
C GLU A 323 -35.56 4.96 34.63
N ALA A 324 -36.48 4.44 33.79
CA ALA A 324 -36.11 3.73 32.57
C ALA A 324 -35.47 4.69 31.55
N THR A 325 -36.02 5.91 31.44
CA THR A 325 -35.47 6.96 30.59
C THR A 325 -34.09 7.42 31.07
N LEU A 326 -33.90 7.60 32.38
CA LEU A 326 -32.60 7.95 32.97
C LEU A 326 -31.53 6.89 32.69
N ARG A 327 -31.86 5.60 32.86
CA ARG A 327 -30.97 4.48 32.51
C ARG A 327 -30.62 4.48 31.02
N THR A 328 -31.58 4.81 30.16
CA THR A 328 -31.38 4.89 28.71
C THR A 328 -30.44 6.05 28.34
N ILE A 329 -30.65 7.24 28.90
CA ILE A 329 -29.77 8.40 28.71
C ILE A 329 -28.34 8.09 29.18
N ARG A 330 -28.21 7.53 30.38
CA ARG A 330 -26.90 7.12 30.93
C ARG A 330 -26.20 6.12 30.00
N THR A 331 -26.91 5.09 29.55
CA THR A 331 -26.35 4.08 28.63
C THR A 331 -25.93 4.69 27.29
N ALA A 332 -26.72 5.63 26.75
CA ALA A 332 -26.40 6.31 25.50
C ALA A 332 -25.10 7.13 25.61
N ILE A 333 -24.89 7.79 26.76
CA ILE A 333 -23.71 8.63 27.02
C ILE A 333 -22.47 7.78 27.37
N THR A 334 -22.63 6.67 28.09
CA THR A 334 -21.49 5.84 28.49
C THR A 334 -21.01 4.91 27.37
N LYS A 335 -21.91 4.46 26.49
CA LYS A 335 -21.57 3.57 25.35
C LYS A 335 -20.64 4.23 24.32
N THR A 336 -20.66 5.56 24.22
CA THR A 336 -19.96 6.30 23.16
C THR A 336 -18.49 6.57 23.46
N GLY A 337 -18.03 6.41 24.71
CA GLY A 337 -16.62 6.57 25.08
C GLY A 337 -16.09 8.01 24.92
N TRP A 338 -16.90 9.01 25.28
CA TRP A 338 -16.56 10.43 25.12
C TRP A 338 -15.27 10.83 25.83
N SER A 339 -14.44 11.62 25.15
CA SER A 339 -13.23 12.20 25.72
C SER A 339 -13.55 13.34 26.69
N HIS A 340 -12.55 13.80 27.45
CA HIS A 340 -12.66 15.00 28.29
C HIS A 340 -13.16 16.21 27.49
N ASN A 341 -12.65 16.37 26.26
CA ASN A 341 -13.01 17.48 25.38
C ASN A 341 -14.47 17.39 24.92
N ASP A 342 -14.94 16.19 24.59
CA ASP A 342 -16.34 15.96 24.21
C ASP A 342 -17.28 16.30 25.38
N ILE A 343 -16.97 15.81 26.59
CA ILE A 343 -17.78 16.10 27.79
C ILE A 343 -17.82 17.60 28.08
N ARG A 344 -16.68 18.28 28.00
CA ARG A 344 -16.59 19.73 28.22
C ARG A 344 -17.40 20.51 27.18
N MET A 345 -17.32 20.11 25.91
CA MET A 345 -18.11 20.71 24.84
C MET A 345 -19.62 20.52 25.09
N MET A 346 -20.03 19.31 25.46
CA MET A 346 -21.42 18.98 25.73
C MET A 346 -21.98 19.73 26.95
N HIS A 347 -21.20 19.89 28.02
CA HIS A 347 -21.54 20.77 29.13
C HIS A 347 -21.78 22.23 28.66
N GLY A 348 -20.92 22.73 27.77
CA GLY A 348 -21.06 24.07 27.18
C GLY A 348 -22.35 24.24 26.37
N ILE A 349 -22.72 23.23 25.58
CA ILE A 349 -23.98 23.20 24.81
C ILE A 349 -25.18 23.29 25.75
N ILE A 350 -25.25 22.44 26.78
CA ILE A 350 -26.36 22.43 27.75
C ILE A 350 -26.47 23.79 28.46
N ALA A 351 -25.35 24.32 28.98
CA ALA A 351 -25.33 25.59 29.67
C ALA A 351 -25.83 26.76 28.79
N THR A 352 -25.54 26.71 27.48
CA THR A 352 -25.98 27.73 26.52
C THR A 352 -27.49 27.64 26.28
N LEU A 353 -28.01 26.43 26.07
CA LEU A 353 -29.45 26.18 25.90
C LEU A 353 -30.24 26.59 27.16
N GLY A 354 -29.71 26.31 28.35
CA GLY A 354 -30.31 26.74 29.63
C GLY A 354 -30.38 28.27 29.79
N LYS A 355 -29.34 29.01 29.38
CA LYS A 355 -29.31 30.48 29.44
C LYS A 355 -30.34 31.14 28.52
N ALA A 356 -30.47 30.66 27.27
CA ALA A 356 -31.45 31.19 26.31
C ALA A 356 -32.89 31.11 26.86
N ARG A 357 -33.23 30.00 27.54
CA ARG A 357 -34.55 29.79 28.14
C ARG A 357 -34.85 30.73 29.31
N LYS A 358 -33.85 31.09 30.11
CA LYS A 358 -33.98 32.07 31.20
C LYS A 358 -34.17 33.50 30.68
N SER A 359 -33.45 33.86 29.61
CA SER A 359 -33.60 35.18 28.97
C SER A 359 -34.99 35.37 28.35
N ALA A 360 -35.54 34.34 27.69
CA ALA A 360 -36.89 34.40 27.12
C ALA A 360 -37.99 34.58 28.18
N ARG A 361 -37.88 33.88 29.33
CA ARG A 361 -38.82 34.04 30.46
C ARG A 361 -38.70 35.37 31.20
N GLY A 362 -37.56 36.06 31.11
CA GLY A 362 -37.36 37.39 31.68
C GLY A 362 -38.00 38.51 30.84
N ASN A 363 -38.03 38.34 29.52
CA ASN A 363 -38.60 39.32 28.59
C ASN A 363 -40.14 39.27 28.52
N ASP A 364 -40.74 38.15 28.90
CA ASP A 364 -42.21 37.94 28.94
C ASP A 364 -42.87 38.43 30.24
N ARG A 365 -42.08 38.97 31.18
CA ARG A 365 -42.52 39.52 32.46
C ARG A 365 -42.29 41.05 32.58
N SER A 366 -42.01 41.71 31.46
CA SER A 366 -41.80 43.17 31.38
C SER A 366 -42.98 43.86 30.71
#